data_AF-A0A5I4QFV1-F1
#
_entry.id   AF-A0A5I4QFV1-F1
#
_cell.length_a   1.000
_cell.length_b   1.000
_cell.length_c   1.000
_cell.angle_alpha   90.00
_cell.angle_beta   90.00
_cell.angle_gamma   90.00
#
_symmetry.space_group_name_H-M   'P 1'
#
loop_
_entity.id
_entity.type
_entity.pdbx_description
1 polymer ?
#
loop_
_entity_poly.entity_id
_entity_poly.type
_entity_poly.pdbx_seq_one_letter_code
_entity_poly.pdbx_strand_id
1 'polypeptide(L)'
;MGYISQFEASDIDSDDIDLRFEVDGVETGTTVSIVDECGHAAQIITALLDELEHYKSREERVTKLVLDNSTSWDALYKKLEAAEKRIAEHLKVLNSLAAVARRYLPDYDEHPEIQAADELLESTAGIKVKGE
;
A
#
# COMPACT_ATOMS: atom_id res chain seq x y z
N MET A 1 -44.75 -31.29 42.78
CA MET A 1 -44.26 -30.87 41.45
C MET A 1 -45.20 -29.77 40.98
N GLY A 2 -44.84 -28.50 41.23
CA GLY A 2 -45.66 -27.37 40.79
C GLY A 2 -45.40 -27.15 39.30
N TYR A 3 -46.41 -27.36 38.47
CA TYR A 3 -46.36 -26.94 37.08
C TYR A 3 -46.54 -25.42 37.07
N ILE A 4 -45.61 -24.71 36.45
CA ILE A 4 -45.84 -23.32 36.09
C ILE A 4 -47.04 -23.31 35.13
N SER A 5 -48.13 -22.70 35.58
CA SER A 5 -49.33 -22.44 34.78
C SER A 5 -48.94 -21.67 33.52
N GLN A 6 -49.70 -21.86 32.43
CA GLN A 6 -49.53 -21.13 31.16
C GLN A 6 -49.17 -19.66 31.41
N PHE A 7 -47.99 -19.26 30.94
CA PHE A 7 -47.53 -17.87 30.88
C PHE A 7 -48.18 -17.21 29.67
N GLU A 8 -48.89 -16.10 29.87
CA GLU A 8 -49.35 -15.24 28.79
C GLU A 8 -48.32 -14.13 28.54
N ALA A 9 -48.20 -13.65 27.30
CA ALA A 9 -47.24 -12.57 26.98
C ALA A 9 -47.52 -11.27 27.74
N SER A 10 -48.74 -11.09 28.23
CA SER A 10 -49.16 -9.99 29.11
C SER A 10 -48.62 -10.09 30.54
N ASP A 11 -48.12 -11.26 30.94
CA ASP A 11 -47.55 -11.49 32.28
C ASP A 11 -46.08 -11.03 32.38
N ILE A 12 -45.49 -10.59 31.26
CA ILE A 12 -44.18 -9.95 31.18
C ILE A 12 -44.42 -8.45 31.07
N ASP A 13 -44.42 -7.76 32.21
CA ASP A 13 -44.69 -6.33 32.33
C ASP A 13 -43.43 -5.46 32.22
N SER A 14 -42.26 -6.09 32.23
CA SER A 14 -40.96 -5.43 32.32
C SER A 14 -39.95 -6.07 31.37
N ASP A 15 -39.28 -5.24 30.57
CA ASP A 15 -38.11 -5.60 29.75
C ASP A 15 -36.84 -5.72 30.60
N ASP A 16 -36.86 -5.18 31.80
CA ASP A 16 -35.79 -5.32 32.79
C ASP A 16 -35.69 -6.73 33.41
N ILE A 17 -34.48 -7.30 33.38
CA ILE A 17 -34.09 -8.49 34.15
C ILE A 17 -33.41 -8.04 35.44
N ASP A 18 -33.97 -8.45 36.57
CA ASP A 18 -33.34 -8.24 37.86
C ASP A 18 -32.34 -9.35 38.20
N LEU A 19 -31.04 -9.05 38.09
CA LEU A 19 -29.98 -10.00 38.41
C LEU A 19 -29.50 -9.74 39.83
N ARG A 20 -29.61 -10.74 40.71
CA ARG A 20 -29.13 -10.68 42.10
C ARG A 20 -28.00 -11.67 42.31
N PHE A 21 -26.89 -11.16 42.82
CA PHE A 21 -25.69 -11.94 43.05
C PHE A 21 -25.08 -11.52 44.37
N GLU A 22 -24.68 -12.50 45.18
CA GLU A 22 -23.99 -12.25 46.44
C GLU A 22 -22.55 -12.75 46.32
N VAL A 23 -21.59 -11.86 46.56
CA VAL A 23 -20.17 -12.18 46.60
C VAL A 23 -19.62 -11.74 47.95
N ASP A 24 -19.07 -12.68 48.72
CA ASP A 24 -18.52 -12.45 50.06
C ASP A 24 -19.47 -11.71 51.03
N GLY A 25 -20.78 -12.02 50.96
CA GLY A 25 -21.79 -11.40 51.83
C GLY A 25 -22.32 -10.05 51.34
N VAL A 26 -21.88 -9.58 50.16
CA VAL A 26 -22.28 -8.30 49.57
C VAL A 26 -23.16 -8.54 48.34
N GLU A 27 -24.34 -7.91 48.30
CA GLU A 27 -25.21 -7.91 47.11
C GLU A 27 -24.59 -7.04 46.02
N THR A 28 -24.22 -7.68 44.91
CA THR A 28 -23.61 -7.07 43.72
C THR A 28 -24.53 -7.13 42.50
N GLY A 29 -25.79 -7.51 42.69
CA GLY A 29 -26.78 -7.57 41.63
C GLY A 29 -27.10 -6.21 41.00
N THR A 30 -27.59 -6.24 39.76
CA THR A 30 -28.09 -5.09 39.03
C THR A 30 -29.29 -5.48 38.20
N THR A 31 -30.13 -4.50 37.91
CA THR A 31 -31.18 -4.61 36.91
C THR A 31 -30.58 -4.29 35.54
N VAL A 32 -30.92 -5.07 34.52
CA VAL A 32 -30.41 -4.99 33.13
C VAL A 32 -31.60 -4.92 32.19
N SER A 33 -31.62 -3.96 31.27
CA SER A 33 -32.83 -3.60 30.52
C SER A 33 -33.19 -4.49 29.33
N ILE A 34 -32.39 -5.40 28.80
CA ILE A 34 -32.61 -6.06 27.49
C ILE A 34 -32.77 -5.09 26.31
N VAL A 35 -33.79 -4.23 26.26
CA VAL A 35 -34.08 -3.29 25.18
C VAL A 35 -32.95 -2.27 25.04
N ASP A 36 -32.50 -1.68 26.14
CA ASP A 36 -31.39 -0.72 26.10
C ASP A 36 -30.08 -1.40 25.67
N GLU A 37 -29.77 -2.58 26.22
CA GLU A 37 -28.57 -3.34 25.86
C GLU A 37 -28.62 -3.85 24.41
N CYS A 38 -29.78 -4.33 23.94
CA CYS A 38 -29.99 -4.70 22.54
C CYS A 38 -29.87 -3.48 21.62
N GLY A 39 -30.38 -2.33 22.05
CA GLY A 39 -30.25 -1.07 21.32
C GLY A 39 -28.79 -0.63 21.22
N HIS A 40 -28.03 -0.70 22.31
CA HIS A 40 -26.59 -0.43 22.33
C HIS A 40 -25.83 -1.40 21.43
N ALA A 41 -26.13 -2.70 21.53
CA ALA A 41 -25.51 -3.71 20.68
C ALA A 41 -25.79 -3.45 19.20
N ALA A 42 -27.03 -3.12 18.84
CA ALA A 42 -27.40 -2.78 17.47
C ALA A 42 -26.61 -1.56 16.95
N GLN A 43 -26.48 -0.49 17.74
CA GLN A 43 -25.69 0.69 17.37
C GLN A 43 -24.22 0.36 17.13
N ILE A 44 -23.62 -0.44 18.02
CA ILE A 44 -22.23 -0.89 17.87
C ILE A 44 -22.08 -1.73 16.59
N ILE A 45 -22.99 -2.67 16.34
CA ILE A 45 -22.98 -3.50 15.14
C ILE A 45 -23.07 -2.63 13.89
N THR A 46 -23.98 -1.66 13.84
CA THR A 46 -24.11 -0.73 12.70
C THR A 46 -22.83 0.06 12.47
N ALA A 47 -22.23 0.64 13.53
CA ALA A 47 -20.98 1.38 13.40
C ALA A 47 -19.82 0.51 12.88
N LEU A 48 -19.74 -0.75 13.33
CA LEU A 48 -18.74 -1.70 12.85
C LEU A 48 -18.96 -2.08 11.38
N LEU A 49 -20.22 -2.21 10.94
CA LEU A 49 -20.55 -2.49 9.54
C LEU A 49 -20.15 -1.32 8.63
N ASP A 50 -20.45 -0.08 9.03
CA ASP A 50 -20.07 1.12 8.28
C ASP A 50 -18.55 1.24 8.13
N GLU A 51 -17.79 0.99 9.20
CA GLU A 51 -16.33 1.01 9.16
C GLU A 51 -15.77 -0.12 8.28
N LEU A 52 -16.39 -1.31 8.32
CA LEU A 52 -15.97 -2.43 7.47
C LEU A 52 -16.21 -2.14 5.98
N GLU A 53 -17.32 -1.50 5.64
CA GLU A 53 -17.59 -1.04 4.28
C GLU A 53 -16.58 0.03 3.83
N HIS A 54 -16.25 0.97 4.71
CA HIS A 54 -15.23 1.97 4.46
C HIS A 54 -13.85 1.33 4.20
N TYR A 55 -13.42 0.36 5.01
CA TYR A 55 -12.16 -0.34 4.80
C TYR A 55 -12.13 -1.12 3.48
N LYS A 56 -13.23 -1.78 3.12
CA LYS A 56 -13.34 -2.50 1.85
C LYS A 56 -13.22 -1.56 0.64
N SER A 57 -13.91 -0.41 0.68
CA SER A 57 -13.78 0.62 -0.37
C SER A 57 -12.34 1.14 -0.48
N ARG A 58 -11.66 1.32 0.65
CA ARG A 58 -10.26 1.75 0.68
C ARG A 58 -9.33 0.69 0.08
N GLU A 59 -9.54 -0.58 0.41
CA GLU A 59 -8.76 -1.70 -0.13
C GLU A 59 -8.88 -1.78 -1.66
N GLU A 60 -10.10 -1.64 -2.20
CA GLU A 60 -10.33 -1.61 -3.65
C GLU A 60 -9.57 -0.46 -4.32
N ARG A 61 -9.59 0.73 -3.72
CA ARG A 61 -8.85 1.90 -4.22
C ARG A 61 -7.34 1.69 -4.20
N VAL A 62 -6.80 1.12 -3.12
CA VAL A 62 -5.37 0.82 -2.99
C VAL A 62 -4.95 -0.21 -4.02
N THR A 63 -5.75 -1.27 -4.20
CA THR A 63 -5.51 -2.32 -5.20
C THR A 63 -5.44 -1.73 -6.60
N LYS A 64 -6.40 -0.87 -6.96
CA LYS A 64 -6.38 -0.17 -8.24
C LYS A 64 -5.14 0.71 -8.40
N LEU A 65 -4.79 1.49 -7.39
CA LEU A 65 -3.61 2.36 -7.42
C LEU A 65 -2.32 1.56 -7.64
N VAL A 66 -2.17 0.42 -6.97
CA VAL A 66 -1.01 -0.46 -7.12
C VAL A 66 -0.91 -1.02 -8.54
N LEU A 67 -2.04 -1.45 -9.13
CA LEU A 67 -2.09 -1.97 -10.50
C LEU A 67 -1.73 -0.88 -11.53
N ASP A 68 -2.31 0.32 -11.37
CA ASP A 68 -2.05 1.46 -12.25
C ASP A 68 -0.58 1.89 -12.16
N ASN A 69 -0.03 1.94 -10.95
CA ASN A 69 1.37 2.28 -10.71
C ASN A 69 2.33 1.24 -11.29
N SER A 70 2.04 -0.05 -11.11
CA SER A 70 2.81 -1.15 -11.70
C SER A 70 2.85 -1.07 -13.24
N THR A 71 1.71 -0.79 -13.86
CA THR A 71 1.61 -0.59 -15.31
C THR A 71 2.44 0.60 -15.78
N SER A 72 2.42 1.71 -15.02
CA SER A 72 3.24 2.88 -15.32
C SER A 72 4.74 2.59 -15.21
N TRP A 73 5.17 1.84 -14.19
CA TRP A 73 6.57 1.44 -14.03
C TRP A 73 7.06 0.53 -15.15
N ASP A 74 6.26 -0.46 -15.56
CA ASP A 74 6.59 -1.34 -16.70
C ASP A 74 6.79 -0.51 -17.98
N ALA A 75 5.92 0.46 -18.24
CA ALA A 75 6.04 1.35 -19.39
C ALA A 75 7.31 2.24 -19.32
N LEU A 76 7.68 2.74 -18.14
CA LEU A 76 8.90 3.52 -17.94
C LEU A 76 10.15 2.66 -18.11
N TYR A 77 10.14 1.45 -17.57
CA TYR A 77 11.26 0.52 -17.66
C TYR A 77 11.55 0.14 -19.12
N LYS A 78 10.51 -0.16 -19.90
CA LYS A 78 10.65 -0.43 -21.35
C LYS A 78 11.25 0.76 -22.11
N LYS A 79 10.88 1.99 -21.74
CA LYS A 79 11.47 3.20 -22.35
C LYS A 79 12.94 3.36 -21.97
N LEU A 80 13.29 3.08 -20.72
CA LEU A 80 14.67 3.10 -20.24
C LEU A 80 15.52 2.08 -20.99
N GLU A 81 15.09 0.83 -21.06
CA GLU A 81 15.80 -0.24 -21.79
C GLU A 81 16.00 0.11 -23.28
N ALA A 82 14.97 0.67 -23.92
CA ALA A 82 15.07 1.13 -25.30
C ALA A 82 16.06 2.30 -25.47
N ALA A 83 16.12 3.22 -24.50
CA ALA A 83 17.08 4.32 -24.51
C ALA A 83 18.52 3.82 -24.29
N GLU A 84 18.74 2.92 -23.34
CA GLU A 84 20.04 2.29 -23.09
C GLU A 84 20.55 1.54 -24.32
N LYS A 85 19.67 0.77 -24.98
CA LYS A 85 20.01 0.07 -26.23
C LYS A 85 20.43 1.05 -27.34
N ARG A 86 19.72 2.17 -27.48
CA ARG A 86 20.07 3.22 -28.46
C ARG A 86 21.41 3.88 -28.13
N ILE A 87 21.68 4.16 -26.87
CA ILE A 87 22.96 4.71 -26.41
C ILE A 87 24.10 3.73 -26.73
N ALA A 88 23.93 2.44 -26.44
CA ALA A 88 24.92 1.41 -26.74
C ALA A 88 25.25 1.34 -28.25
N GLU A 89 24.24 1.41 -29.12
CA GLU A 89 24.44 1.41 -30.57
C GLU A 89 25.15 2.70 -31.04
N HIS A 90 24.76 3.87 -30.51
CA HIS A 90 25.44 5.13 -30.81
C HIS A 90 26.92 5.09 -30.39
N LEU A 91 27.23 4.54 -29.21
CA LEU A 91 28.62 4.36 -28.75
C LEU A 91 29.42 3.47 -29.70
N LYS A 92 28.82 2.41 -30.23
CA LYS A 92 29.45 1.54 -31.23
C LYS A 92 29.77 2.29 -32.52
N VAL A 93 28.84 3.11 -33.01
CA VAL A 93 29.05 3.94 -34.20
C VAL A 93 30.15 4.98 -33.97
N LEU A 94 30.12 5.68 -32.83
CA LEU A 94 31.14 6.67 -32.47
C LEU A 94 32.53 6.04 -32.34
N ASN A 95 32.65 4.89 -31.69
CA ASN A 95 33.92 4.16 -31.61
C ASN A 95 34.47 3.76 -32.99
N SER A 96 33.58 3.34 -33.90
CA SER A 96 33.98 3.00 -35.27
C SER A 96 34.49 4.24 -36.02
N LEU A 97 33.82 5.38 -35.85
CA LEU A 97 34.23 6.64 -36.45
C LEU A 97 35.56 7.14 -35.87
N ALA A 98 35.74 7.10 -34.55
CA ALA A 98 36.99 7.45 -33.88
C ALA A 98 38.15 6.58 -34.35
N ALA A 99 37.92 5.26 -34.53
CA ALA A 99 38.94 4.35 -35.07
C ALA A 99 39.35 4.73 -36.50
N VAL A 100 38.40 5.15 -37.34
CA VAL A 100 38.71 5.68 -38.68
C VAL A 100 39.49 6.99 -38.57
N ALA A 101 39.06 7.93 -37.72
CA ALA A 101 39.70 9.23 -37.55
C ALA A 101 41.17 9.10 -37.09
N ARG A 102 41.45 8.26 -36.08
CA ARG A 102 42.81 7.96 -35.61
C ARG A 102 43.75 7.44 -36.71
N ARG A 103 43.20 6.79 -37.76
CA ARG A 103 44.01 6.32 -38.90
C ARG A 103 44.52 7.46 -39.78
N TYR A 104 43.83 8.59 -39.81
CA TYR A 104 44.12 9.71 -40.70
C TYR A 104 44.62 10.96 -39.95
N LEU A 105 44.44 11.03 -38.63
CA LEU A 105 44.89 12.12 -37.78
C LEU A 105 45.75 11.58 -36.62
N PRO A 106 47.09 11.73 -36.68
CA PRO A 106 48.02 11.21 -35.68
C PRO A 106 47.80 11.79 -34.27
N ASP A 107 47.42 13.06 -34.18
CA ASP A 107 47.26 13.79 -32.91
C ASP A 107 45.79 13.84 -32.45
N TYR A 108 44.96 12.89 -32.90
CA TYR A 108 43.52 12.87 -32.63
C TYR A 108 43.20 12.88 -31.12
N ASP A 109 43.89 12.04 -30.35
CA ASP A 109 43.65 11.92 -28.90
C ASP A 109 44.22 13.12 -28.11
N GLU A 110 45.05 13.96 -28.73
CA GLU A 110 45.59 15.19 -28.13
C GLU A 110 44.69 16.42 -28.37
N HIS A 111 43.65 16.29 -29.19
CA HIS A 111 42.76 17.39 -29.50
C HIS A 111 41.96 17.80 -28.24
N PRO A 112 41.90 19.10 -27.88
CA PRO A 112 41.33 19.53 -26.60
C PRO A 112 39.85 19.15 -26.42
N GLU A 113 39.06 19.12 -27.50
CA GLU A 113 37.67 18.69 -27.50
C GLU A 113 37.52 17.17 -27.24
N ILE A 114 38.49 16.36 -27.67
CA ILE A 114 38.49 14.91 -27.42
C ILE A 114 38.86 14.64 -25.97
N GLN A 115 39.89 15.30 -25.45
CA GLN A 115 40.28 15.22 -24.03
C GLN A 115 39.14 15.70 -23.12
N ALA A 116 38.49 16.81 -23.44
CA ALA A 116 37.34 17.31 -22.68
C ALA A 116 36.14 16.35 -22.72
N ALA A 117 35.91 15.66 -23.84
CA ALA A 117 34.86 14.65 -23.94
C ALA A 117 35.17 13.41 -23.10
N ASP A 118 36.41 12.92 -23.11
CA ASP A 118 36.85 11.79 -22.31
C ASP A 118 36.77 12.08 -20.80
N GLU A 119 37.23 13.27 -20.37
CA GLU A 119 37.09 13.73 -18.98
C GLU A 119 35.61 13.80 -18.54
N LEU A 120 34.71 14.28 -19.41
CA LEU A 120 33.28 14.31 -19.13
C LEU A 120 32.71 12.88 -18.96
N LEU A 121 33.11 11.93 -19.80
CA LEU A 121 32.67 10.53 -19.70
C LEU A 121 33.17 9.86 -18.41
N GLU A 122 34.42 10.13 -18.00
CA GLU A 122 34.95 9.60 -16.74
C GLU A 122 34.26 10.22 -15.52
N SER A 123 33.99 11.53 -15.53
CA SER A 123 33.29 12.20 -14.43
C SER A 123 31.84 11.72 -14.27
N THR A 124 31.16 11.40 -15.37
CA THR A 124 29.78 10.89 -15.36
C THR A 124 29.71 9.41 -14.98
N ALA A 125 30.74 8.61 -15.29
CA ALA A 125 30.87 7.23 -14.83
C ALA A 125 31.01 7.11 -13.28
N GLY A 126 31.45 8.17 -12.61
CA GLY A 126 31.50 8.29 -11.15
C GLY A 126 30.13 8.41 -10.46
N ILE A 127 29.06 8.73 -11.21
CA ILE A 127 27.67 8.72 -10.71
C ILE A 127 27.10 7.29 -10.80
N LYS A 128 27.87 6.30 -10.34
CA LYS A 128 27.34 4.97 -10.09
C LYS A 128 26.58 5.09 -8.77
N VAL A 129 25.25 5.15 -8.83
CA VAL A 129 24.38 5.05 -7.66
C VAL A 129 24.83 3.81 -6.89
N LYS A 130 25.36 3.99 -5.68
CA LYS A 130 25.61 2.89 -4.75
C LYS A 130 24.25 2.26 -4.47
N GLY A 131 23.93 1.20 -5.19
CA GLY A 131 22.87 0.28 -4.80
C GLY A 131 23.32 -0.40 -3.52
N GLU A 132 22.56 -0.19 -2.45
CA GLU A 132 22.52 -1.07 -1.28
C GLU A 132 21.89 -2.43 -1.64
#